data_AF-A0A9P6E154-F1
#
_entry.id   AF-A0A9P6E154-F1
#
_cell.length_a   1.000
_cell.length_b   1.000
_cell.length_c   1.000
_cell.angle_alpha   90.00
_cell.angle_beta   90.00
_cell.angle_gamma   90.00
#
_symmetry.space_group_name_H-M   'P 1'
#
loop_
_entity.id
_entity.type
_entity.pdbx_description
1 polymer ?
#
loop_
_entity_poly.entity_id
_entity_poly.type
_entity_poly.pdbx_seq_one_letter_code
_entity_poly.pdbx_strand_id
1 'polypeptide(L)'
;MWGFNATADTPFYGAGVPGLTDNRPVVPLINRTFEQWWFHGYPNLPPHPEDIMQLPAGGSQSVEIACDKQFTSYWAMTGSATDQSTDSPCPGSPTEQFHTSGIDDLGGCALAIAYQSNASLVTPADFTVFSVNQTCVWKRNTEFQVPAAMPPCPNGKCTCAWFWIHREDAGSEQSKLHYMIAFQCNITGATGTQPVAKGNPARRCGADPKVNKPADPSNCTVGARTPSYWFQYEQNNFFEDAMQPPIYTDLYGWTDGAQLDIFRSVPFGTTPNTTIPDATTPNATTPSSTTVSSLAQPSSTATSTAPTSSPSTTPLPLRAPAAICLRPLSPSRTSNMMQVLADAIGLGSLRRRRPQRRLRKVE
;
A
#
# COMPACT_ATOMS: atom_id res chain seq x y z
N MET A 1 11.42 -3.82 1.98
CA MET A 1 10.65 -3.34 0.80
C MET A 1 11.59 -2.68 -0.19
N TRP A 2 11.20 -2.53 -1.46
CA TRP A 2 11.94 -1.66 -2.39
C TRP A 2 11.86 -0.21 -1.91
N GLY A 3 12.94 0.55 -2.06
CA GLY A 3 13.00 1.94 -1.58
C GLY A 3 12.98 2.07 -0.05
N PHE A 4 13.38 1.04 0.72
CA PHE A 4 13.29 1.04 2.18
C PHE A 4 13.97 2.24 2.87
N ASN A 5 15.08 2.72 2.30
CA ASN A 5 15.83 3.89 2.79
C ASN A 5 15.66 5.12 1.90
N ALA A 6 14.66 5.12 1.01
CA ALA A 6 14.40 6.27 0.17
C ALA A 6 13.86 7.46 1.01
N THR A 7 14.45 8.62 0.77
CA THR A 7 14.13 9.92 1.37
C THR A 7 13.63 10.87 0.27
N ALA A 8 13.25 12.10 0.65
CA ALA A 8 12.78 13.12 -0.30
C ALA A 8 13.84 13.45 -1.38
N ASP A 9 15.13 13.33 -1.05
CA ASP A 9 16.25 13.63 -1.97
C ASP A 9 16.77 12.40 -2.72
N THR A 10 16.22 11.22 -2.46
CA THR A 10 16.70 9.98 -3.10
C THR A 10 16.35 9.99 -4.59
N PRO A 11 17.30 9.77 -5.51
CA PRO A 11 17.01 9.68 -6.94
C PRO A 11 16.00 8.56 -7.23
N PHE A 12 15.06 8.84 -8.14
CA PHE A 12 14.00 7.91 -8.54
C PHE A 12 13.65 8.10 -10.02
N TYR A 13 12.98 7.12 -10.62
CA TYR A 13 12.48 7.27 -11.99
C TYR A 13 11.46 8.41 -12.04
N GLY A 14 11.72 9.44 -12.85
CA GLY A 14 10.89 10.65 -12.90
C GLY A 14 11.48 11.87 -12.18
N ALA A 15 12.65 11.76 -11.56
CA ALA A 15 13.38 12.92 -11.06
C ALA A 15 13.60 13.96 -12.18
N GLY A 16 13.19 15.21 -11.94
CA GLY A 16 13.27 16.30 -12.93
C GLY A 16 12.00 16.53 -13.76
N VAL A 17 10.97 15.69 -13.62
CA VAL A 17 9.64 15.99 -14.17
C VAL A 17 9.02 17.14 -13.36
N PRO A 18 8.54 18.23 -13.99
CA PRO A 18 7.92 19.33 -13.27
C PRO A 18 6.77 18.86 -12.37
N GLY A 19 6.81 19.22 -11.09
CA GLY A 19 5.80 18.85 -10.09
C GLY A 19 6.01 17.48 -9.43
N LEU A 20 7.07 16.75 -9.79
CA LEU A 20 7.44 15.48 -9.16
C LEU A 20 8.81 15.63 -8.46
N THR A 21 8.77 16.10 -7.21
CA THR A 21 9.97 16.44 -6.41
C THR A 21 10.20 15.51 -5.22
N ASP A 22 9.24 14.65 -4.89
CA ASP A 22 9.31 13.72 -3.77
C ASP A 22 8.74 12.37 -4.24
N ASN A 23 9.40 11.29 -3.85
CA ASN A 23 8.98 9.93 -4.17
C ASN A 23 9.15 8.97 -2.98
N ARG A 24 9.21 9.48 -1.74
CA ARG A 24 9.24 8.62 -0.55
C ARG A 24 8.14 7.55 -0.60
N PRO A 25 8.31 6.38 0.06
CA PRO A 25 7.31 5.31 0.08
C PRO A 25 5.88 5.75 0.44
N VAL A 26 5.74 6.83 1.21
CA VAL A 26 4.42 7.38 1.64
C VAL A 26 3.79 8.33 0.61
N VAL A 27 4.51 8.70 -0.46
CA VAL A 27 4.00 9.58 -1.51
C VAL A 27 3.00 8.80 -2.36
N PRO A 28 1.82 9.38 -2.67
CA PRO A 28 0.85 8.72 -3.54
C PRO A 28 1.29 8.70 -5.01
N LEU A 29 0.77 7.72 -5.73
CA LEU A 29 0.99 7.51 -7.16
C LEU A 29 -0.23 7.99 -7.93
N ILE A 30 -0.06 9.04 -8.73
CA ILE A 30 -1.10 9.63 -9.57
C ILE A 30 -0.44 10.22 -10.82
N ASN A 31 -1.03 10.01 -11.99
CA ASN A 31 -0.56 10.56 -13.26
C ASN A 31 0.94 10.28 -13.47
N ARG A 32 1.34 9.02 -13.28
CA ARG A 32 2.72 8.56 -13.44
C ARG A 32 2.86 7.73 -14.71
N THR A 33 4.03 7.80 -15.36
CA THR A 33 4.43 6.80 -16.37
C THR A 33 4.65 5.45 -15.68
N PHE A 34 4.76 4.37 -16.46
CA PHE A 34 4.94 3.03 -15.90
C PHE A 34 6.14 2.95 -14.96
N GLU A 35 7.31 3.45 -15.37
CA GLU A 35 8.53 3.40 -14.55
C GLU A 35 8.44 4.20 -13.26
N GLN A 36 7.55 5.19 -13.21
CA GLN A 36 7.36 6.07 -12.05
C GLN A 36 6.45 5.43 -10.99
N TRP A 37 5.35 4.76 -11.38
CA TRP A 37 4.45 4.12 -10.40
C TRP A 37 4.85 2.68 -10.09
N TRP A 38 5.41 1.96 -11.06
CA TRP A 38 5.77 0.56 -10.89
C TRP A 38 6.88 0.43 -9.85
N PHE A 39 6.64 -0.42 -8.83
CA PHE A 39 7.53 -0.53 -7.67
C PHE A 39 7.83 0.82 -6.99
N HIS A 40 6.89 1.76 -7.10
CA HIS A 40 7.04 3.12 -6.57
C HIS A 40 8.30 3.83 -7.11
N GLY A 41 8.66 3.59 -8.37
CA GLY A 41 9.83 4.22 -8.99
C GLY A 41 11.19 3.75 -8.44
N TYR A 42 11.20 2.66 -7.66
CA TYR A 42 12.39 2.13 -7.00
C TYR A 42 12.84 0.73 -7.43
N PRO A 43 12.69 0.27 -8.69
CA PRO A 43 13.11 -1.09 -9.06
C PRO A 43 14.63 -1.33 -8.85
N ASN A 44 15.43 -0.26 -8.83
CA ASN A 44 16.89 -0.31 -8.61
C ASN A 44 17.31 -0.13 -7.14
N LEU A 45 16.36 0.02 -6.21
CA LEU A 45 16.64 0.05 -4.76
C LEU A 45 16.00 -1.16 -4.06
N PRO A 46 16.45 -2.39 -4.36
CA PRO A 46 15.94 -3.59 -3.72
C PRO A 46 16.30 -3.63 -2.23
N PRO A 47 15.52 -4.38 -1.41
CA PRO A 47 15.95 -4.73 -0.06
C PRO A 47 17.15 -5.68 -0.10
N HIS A 48 17.76 -5.97 1.07
CA HIS A 48 18.77 -7.01 1.15
C HIS A 48 18.19 -8.38 0.74
N PRO A 49 18.96 -9.26 0.06
CA PRO A 49 18.45 -10.54 -0.42
C PRO A 49 17.84 -11.45 0.64
N GLU A 50 18.32 -11.36 1.88
CA GLU A 50 17.90 -12.11 3.06
C GLU A 50 16.64 -11.54 3.74
N ASP A 51 16.30 -10.27 3.47
CA ASP A 51 15.13 -9.61 4.05
C ASP A 51 13.87 -10.02 3.28
N ILE A 52 13.28 -11.13 3.72
CA ILE A 52 12.10 -11.75 3.11
C ILE A 52 10.96 -11.81 4.14
N MET A 53 9.84 -11.17 3.84
CA MET A 53 8.63 -11.27 4.66
C MET A 53 8.06 -12.69 4.57
N GLN A 54 7.94 -13.36 5.71
CA GLN A 54 7.38 -14.70 5.78
C GLN A 54 5.86 -14.62 5.90
N LEU A 55 5.14 -15.32 5.02
CA LEU A 55 3.68 -15.36 4.94
C LEU A 55 3.22 -16.78 5.32
N PRO A 56 2.67 -16.99 6.53
CA PRO A 56 2.31 -18.33 7.00
C PRO A 56 1.02 -18.82 6.35
N ALA A 57 1.08 -19.85 5.50
CA ALA A 57 -0.09 -20.43 4.87
C ALA A 57 -1.13 -20.87 5.92
N GLY A 58 -2.36 -20.35 5.81
CA GLY A 58 -3.45 -20.62 6.74
C GLY A 58 -3.38 -19.84 8.06
N GLY A 59 -2.38 -18.96 8.22
CA GLY A 59 -2.25 -18.06 9.34
C GLY A 59 -2.46 -16.60 8.94
N SER A 60 -2.07 -15.70 9.86
CA SER A 60 -2.10 -14.26 9.68
C SER A 60 -0.68 -13.70 9.60
N GLN A 61 -0.49 -12.65 8.81
CA GLN A 61 0.70 -11.82 8.84
C GLN A 61 0.32 -10.38 9.19
N SER A 62 0.94 -9.86 10.24
CA SER A 62 0.87 -8.44 10.58
C SER A 62 1.77 -7.63 9.66
N VAL A 63 1.24 -6.55 9.08
CA VAL A 63 1.98 -5.57 8.29
C VAL A 63 1.85 -4.21 8.95
N GLU A 64 2.97 -3.52 9.10
CA GLU A 64 3.01 -2.17 9.66
C GLU A 64 2.79 -1.11 8.58
N ILE A 65 1.71 -0.34 8.72
CA ILE A 65 1.31 0.73 7.81
C ILE A 65 1.33 2.04 8.59
N ALA A 66 2.18 2.99 8.19
CA ALA A 66 2.29 4.26 8.88
C ALA A 66 2.66 5.42 7.94
N CYS A 67 2.36 6.65 8.36
CA CYS A 67 2.69 7.87 7.62
C CYS A 67 4.18 8.22 7.62
N ASP A 68 4.97 7.59 8.49
CA ASP A 68 6.43 7.69 8.50
C ASP A 68 7.04 6.43 9.15
N LYS A 69 8.25 6.05 8.71
CA LYS A 69 9.00 4.90 9.22
C LYS A 69 9.31 5.02 10.72
N GLN A 70 9.42 6.23 11.27
CA GLN A 70 9.66 6.46 12.69
C GLN A 70 8.52 5.92 13.59
N PHE A 71 7.32 5.75 13.04
CA PHE A 71 6.18 5.19 13.77
C PHE A 71 6.10 3.66 13.68
N THR A 72 7.07 3.00 13.05
CA THR A 72 7.10 1.54 12.88
C THR A 72 8.19 0.90 13.76
N SER A 73 8.25 -0.42 13.81
CA SER A 73 9.36 -1.16 14.43
C SER A 73 10.72 -0.84 13.80
N TYR A 74 10.74 -0.26 12.59
CA TYR A 74 11.95 0.17 11.89
C TYR A 74 12.41 1.60 12.24
N TRP A 75 11.84 2.22 13.28
CA TRP A 75 12.17 3.59 13.70
C TRP A 75 13.67 3.84 13.92
N ALA A 76 14.43 2.84 14.37
CA ALA A 76 15.86 2.99 14.65
C ALA A 76 16.66 3.46 13.43
N MET A 77 16.16 3.17 12.22
CA MET A 77 16.75 3.60 10.95
C MET A 77 16.53 5.08 10.65
N THR A 78 15.67 5.77 11.40
CA THR A 78 15.35 7.20 11.23
C THR A 78 16.12 8.09 12.20
N GLY A 79 16.77 7.50 13.22
CA GLY A 79 17.55 8.24 14.22
C GLY A 79 16.71 8.93 15.31
N SER A 80 15.38 8.81 15.28
CA SER A 80 14.49 9.33 16.32
C SER A 80 13.47 8.26 16.74
N ALA A 81 13.36 8.01 18.05
CA ALA A 81 12.31 7.15 18.59
C ALA A 81 11.00 7.94 18.67
N THR A 82 9.89 7.31 18.31
CA THR A 82 8.57 7.95 18.36
C THR A 82 7.59 7.14 19.21
N ASP A 83 6.50 7.80 19.59
CA ASP A 83 5.42 7.24 20.38
C ASP A 83 4.76 6.05 19.67
N GLN A 84 5.10 4.84 20.13
CA GLN A 84 4.47 3.59 19.71
C GLN A 84 3.34 3.14 20.64
N SER A 85 2.92 3.98 21.59
CA SER A 85 1.89 3.64 22.58
C SER A 85 0.50 3.48 21.97
N THR A 86 0.30 3.96 20.75
CA THR A 86 -0.95 3.82 20.00
C THR A 86 -0.76 2.94 18.77
N ASP A 87 -1.85 2.35 18.31
CA ASP A 87 -1.91 1.64 17.03
C ASP A 87 -2.37 2.55 15.90
N SER A 88 -2.20 3.88 16.05
CA SER A 88 -2.53 4.84 14.99
C SER A 88 -1.51 4.74 13.84
N PRO A 89 -1.95 4.71 12.56
CA PRO A 89 -1.06 4.81 11.41
C PRO A 89 -0.29 6.13 11.36
N CYS A 90 -0.81 7.19 11.99
CA CYS A 90 -0.13 8.47 12.07
C CYS A 90 -0.36 9.15 13.42
N PRO A 91 0.41 8.76 14.46
CA PRO A 91 0.27 9.33 15.80
C PRO A 91 0.41 10.87 15.79
N GLY A 92 -0.52 11.55 16.46
CA GLY A 92 -0.56 13.01 16.55
C GLY A 92 -1.20 13.73 15.34
N SER A 93 -1.57 13.00 14.30
CA SER A 93 -2.28 13.55 13.12
C SER A 93 -3.76 13.16 13.12
N PRO A 94 -4.64 13.97 12.52
CA PRO A 94 -6.06 13.66 12.42
C PRO A 94 -6.32 12.61 11.33
N THR A 95 -7.53 12.06 11.24
CA THR A 95 -7.85 10.92 10.36
C THR A 95 -7.75 11.24 8.88
N GLU A 96 -7.87 12.51 8.50
CA GLU A 96 -7.69 12.99 7.14
C GLU A 96 -6.26 12.72 6.62
N GLN A 97 -5.27 12.58 7.51
CA GLN A 97 -3.90 12.25 7.14
C GLN A 97 -3.76 10.85 6.54
N PHE A 98 -4.69 9.95 6.85
CA PHE A 98 -4.78 8.61 6.27
C PHE A 98 -6.08 8.46 5.46
N HIS A 99 -6.55 9.58 4.91
CA HIS A 99 -7.64 9.63 3.95
C HIS A 99 -8.88 8.86 4.41
N THR A 100 -9.42 9.28 5.57
CA THR A 100 -10.71 8.79 6.07
C THR A 100 -11.38 9.78 7.02
N SER A 101 -12.71 9.84 6.99
CA SER A 101 -13.50 10.53 8.01
C SER A 101 -13.78 9.66 9.26
N GLY A 102 -13.49 8.35 9.19
CA GLY A 102 -13.70 7.41 10.28
C GLY A 102 -13.70 5.95 9.82
N ILE A 103 -13.80 5.00 10.74
CA ILE A 103 -13.70 3.56 10.43
C ILE A 103 -14.71 3.07 9.38
N ASP A 104 -15.89 3.71 9.28
CA ASP A 104 -16.93 3.37 8.31
C ASP A 104 -16.64 3.90 6.89
N ASP A 105 -15.58 4.70 6.73
CA ASP A 105 -15.16 5.40 5.52
C ASP A 105 -13.82 4.89 4.95
N LEU A 106 -13.59 3.58 5.06
CA LEU A 106 -12.37 2.94 4.60
C LEU A 106 -12.57 2.24 3.24
N GLY A 107 -11.57 2.36 2.38
CA GLY A 107 -11.53 1.70 1.05
C GLY A 107 -10.96 0.28 1.09
N GLY A 108 -10.46 -0.18 2.24
CA GLY A 108 -9.70 -1.42 2.33
C GLY A 108 -8.39 -1.37 1.56
N CYS A 109 -7.52 -2.35 1.81
CA CYS A 109 -6.26 -2.51 1.09
C CYS A 109 -5.96 -4.00 0.90
N ALA A 110 -4.96 -4.29 0.06
CA ALA A 110 -4.69 -5.65 -0.37
C ALA A 110 -3.19 -5.99 -0.36
N LEU A 111 -2.90 -7.27 -0.16
CA LEU A 111 -1.62 -7.87 -0.50
C LEU A 111 -1.78 -8.70 -1.77
N ALA A 112 -0.85 -8.49 -2.71
CA ALA A 112 -0.74 -9.29 -3.93
C ALA A 112 0.62 -9.98 -3.99
N ILE A 113 0.66 -11.09 -4.73
CA ILE A 113 1.83 -11.93 -4.91
C ILE A 113 2.03 -12.26 -6.38
N ALA A 114 3.29 -12.23 -6.82
CA ALA A 114 3.75 -12.76 -8.08
C ALA A 114 4.76 -13.88 -7.78
N TYR A 115 4.51 -15.09 -8.30
CA TYR A 115 5.36 -16.27 -8.13
C TYR A 115 6.61 -16.20 -9.01
N GLN A 116 7.40 -15.14 -8.80
CA GLN A 116 8.59 -14.81 -9.54
C GLN A 116 9.67 -14.33 -8.56
N SER A 117 10.79 -15.06 -8.50
CA SER A 117 11.90 -14.76 -7.60
C SER A 117 12.76 -13.60 -8.08
N ASN A 118 12.76 -13.31 -9.38
CA ASN A 118 13.44 -12.15 -9.95
C ASN A 118 12.45 -11.01 -10.21
N ALA A 119 12.45 -10.02 -9.32
CA ALA A 119 11.54 -8.87 -9.38
C ALA A 119 11.60 -8.09 -10.72
N SER A 120 12.75 -8.08 -11.41
CA SER A 120 12.88 -7.40 -12.72
C SER A 120 12.10 -8.07 -13.85
N LEU A 121 11.63 -9.31 -13.64
CA LEU A 121 10.77 -10.03 -14.59
C LEU A 121 9.29 -9.94 -14.25
N VAL A 122 8.94 -9.32 -13.12
CA VAL A 122 7.54 -9.16 -12.70
C VAL A 122 6.90 -8.09 -13.56
N THR A 123 5.72 -8.40 -14.07
CA THR A 123 4.83 -7.48 -14.80
C THR A 123 3.54 -7.26 -14.01
N PRO A 124 2.75 -6.21 -14.33
CA PRO A 124 1.46 -5.97 -13.67
C PRO A 124 0.50 -7.17 -13.75
N ALA A 125 0.59 -7.97 -14.81
CA ALA A 125 -0.28 -9.13 -15.04
C ALA A 125 0.10 -10.37 -14.20
N ASP A 126 1.27 -10.36 -13.54
CA ASP A 126 1.74 -11.49 -12.72
C ASP A 126 1.25 -11.41 -11.27
N PHE A 127 0.87 -10.22 -10.80
CA PHE A 127 0.33 -10.05 -9.46
C PHE A 127 -1.10 -10.57 -9.35
N THR A 128 -1.34 -11.38 -8.31
CA THR A 128 -2.67 -11.79 -7.88
C THR A 128 -2.88 -11.38 -6.43
N VAL A 129 -3.99 -10.70 -6.14
CA VAL A 129 -4.39 -10.36 -4.77
C VAL A 129 -4.77 -11.64 -4.03
N PHE A 130 -4.09 -11.92 -2.92
CA PHE A 130 -4.31 -13.14 -2.12
C PHE A 130 -4.88 -12.86 -0.73
N SER A 131 -4.81 -11.62 -0.24
CA SER A 131 -5.43 -11.19 1.01
C SER A 131 -5.89 -9.75 0.91
N VAL A 132 -7.03 -9.47 1.53
CA VAL A 132 -7.62 -8.13 1.68
C VAL A 132 -7.87 -7.87 3.16
N ASN A 133 -7.75 -6.61 3.56
CA ASN A 133 -8.29 -6.12 4.83
C ASN A 133 -9.17 -4.91 4.53
N GLN A 134 -10.48 -5.02 4.72
CA GLN A 134 -11.43 -3.95 4.39
C GLN A 134 -11.37 -2.77 5.38
N THR A 135 -10.86 -3.00 6.60
CA THR A 135 -10.63 -1.98 7.62
C THR A 135 -9.22 -1.37 7.58
N CYS A 136 -8.52 -1.55 6.46
CA CYS A 136 -7.13 -1.16 6.33
C CYS A 136 -6.91 0.36 6.39
N VAL A 137 -5.71 0.72 6.87
CA VAL A 137 -5.24 2.09 7.14
C VAL A 137 -6.03 2.78 8.26
N TRP A 138 -6.61 1.98 9.16
CA TRP A 138 -7.14 2.43 10.44
C TRP A 138 -6.19 2.14 11.60
N LYS A 139 -5.47 1.01 11.50
CA LYS A 139 -4.50 0.54 12.48
C LYS A 139 -3.13 0.41 11.85
N ARG A 140 -2.08 0.78 12.60
CA ARG A 140 -0.70 0.60 12.19
C ARG A 140 -0.40 -0.87 11.94
N ASN A 141 -0.72 -1.74 12.90
CA ASN A 141 -0.59 -3.18 12.74
C ASN A 141 -1.85 -3.73 12.06
N THR A 142 -1.78 -3.94 10.76
CA THR A 142 -2.88 -4.47 9.96
C THR A 142 -2.62 -5.95 9.65
N GLU A 143 -3.55 -6.81 10.08
CA GLU A 143 -3.47 -8.25 9.85
C GLU A 143 -4.00 -8.63 8.46
N PHE A 144 -3.27 -9.50 7.78
CA PHE A 144 -3.66 -10.10 6.51
C PHE A 144 -3.68 -11.62 6.64
N GLN A 145 -4.78 -12.23 6.19
CA GLN A 145 -4.97 -13.67 6.26
C GLN A 145 -4.41 -14.34 5.01
N VAL A 146 -3.50 -15.29 5.18
CA VAL A 146 -2.87 -16.00 4.06
C VAL A 146 -3.66 -17.27 3.77
N PRO A 147 -4.10 -17.52 2.52
CA PRO A 147 -4.82 -18.74 2.20
C PRO A 147 -4.01 -20.00 2.58
N ALA A 148 -4.66 -21.00 3.18
CA ALA A 148 -4.00 -22.26 3.57
C ALA A 148 -3.45 -23.06 2.37
N ALA A 149 -4.09 -22.91 1.21
CA ALA A 149 -3.72 -23.62 -0.01
C ALA A 149 -2.62 -22.90 -0.83
N MET A 150 -1.95 -21.88 -0.29
CA MET A 150 -0.86 -21.20 -0.99
C MET A 150 0.28 -22.19 -1.30
N PRO A 151 0.73 -22.28 -2.58
CA PRO A 151 1.89 -23.09 -2.94
C PRO A 151 3.20 -22.41 -2.51
N PRO A 152 4.31 -23.18 -2.40
CA PRO A 152 5.61 -22.64 -2.05
C PRO A 152 6.14 -21.70 -3.14
N CYS A 153 6.83 -20.64 -2.73
CA CYS A 153 7.50 -19.73 -3.67
C CYS A 153 8.68 -20.42 -4.37
N PRO A 154 8.92 -20.14 -5.67
CA PRO A 154 10.10 -20.65 -6.36
C PRO A 154 11.36 -20.16 -5.65
N ASN A 155 12.31 -21.07 -5.42
CA ASN A 155 13.57 -20.76 -4.72
C ASN A 155 13.39 -20.13 -3.32
N GLY A 156 12.23 -20.33 -2.68
CA GLY A 156 11.91 -19.70 -1.39
C GLY A 156 11.73 -18.18 -1.45
N LYS A 157 11.48 -17.61 -2.63
CA LYS A 157 11.28 -16.17 -2.81
C LYS A 157 10.29 -15.84 -3.92
N CYS A 158 9.29 -15.05 -3.57
CA CYS A 158 8.37 -14.38 -4.48
C CYS A 158 8.53 -12.86 -4.36
N THR A 159 7.86 -12.14 -5.26
CA THR A 159 7.64 -10.71 -5.13
C THR A 159 6.22 -10.48 -4.65
N CYS A 160 6.03 -9.70 -3.60
CA CYS A 160 4.73 -9.25 -3.13
C CYS A 160 4.62 -7.73 -3.25
N ALA A 161 3.40 -7.23 -3.18
CA ALA A 161 3.15 -5.80 -3.07
C ALA A 161 1.89 -5.53 -2.24
N TRP A 162 1.95 -4.45 -1.46
CA TRP A 162 0.83 -3.85 -0.77
C TRP A 162 0.20 -2.78 -1.65
N PHE A 163 -1.13 -2.77 -1.74
CA PHE A 163 -1.90 -1.82 -2.54
C PHE A 163 -3.01 -1.19 -1.73
N TRP A 164 -3.22 0.11 -1.92
CA TRP A 164 -4.31 0.83 -1.28
C TRP A 164 -4.85 1.94 -2.18
N ILE A 165 -6.19 2.08 -2.16
CA ILE A 165 -6.94 3.18 -2.74
C ILE A 165 -7.99 3.55 -1.69
N HIS A 166 -8.03 4.81 -1.29
CA HIS A 166 -9.02 5.29 -0.31
C HIS A 166 -10.35 5.66 -0.98
N ARG A 167 -11.37 5.95 -0.18
CA ARG A 167 -12.66 6.42 -0.69
C ARG A 167 -12.60 7.88 -1.15
N GLU A 168 -13.54 8.25 -2.00
CA GLU A 168 -13.59 9.55 -2.67
C GLU A 168 -13.88 10.74 -1.73
N ASP A 169 -14.55 10.51 -0.61
CA ASP A 169 -15.02 11.51 0.36
C ASP A 169 -14.01 11.83 1.47
N ALA A 170 -12.85 11.20 1.40
CA ALA A 170 -11.93 11.11 2.51
C ALA A 170 -10.82 12.18 2.53
N GLY A 171 -11.23 13.45 2.46
CA GLY A 171 -10.35 14.61 2.66
C GLY A 171 -9.66 15.13 1.38
N SER A 172 -10.29 16.14 0.76
CA SER A 172 -9.82 16.97 -0.38
C SER A 172 -9.64 16.25 -1.73
N GLU A 173 -9.30 16.99 -2.79
CA GLU A 173 -9.24 16.67 -4.24
C GLU A 173 -8.38 15.45 -4.66
N GLN A 174 -7.99 14.65 -3.68
CA GLN A 174 -7.11 13.49 -3.70
C GLN A 174 -7.89 12.18 -3.96
N SER A 175 -9.13 12.18 -4.45
CA SER A 175 -9.86 10.92 -4.72
C SER A 175 -9.12 9.97 -5.69
N LYS A 176 -8.08 10.47 -6.37
CA LYS A 176 -7.24 9.84 -7.39
C LYS A 176 -5.97 9.17 -6.86
N LEU A 177 -5.77 9.03 -5.54
CA LEU A 177 -4.52 8.46 -5.01
C LEU A 177 -4.53 6.93 -5.01
N HIS A 178 -3.52 6.37 -5.66
CA HIS A 178 -3.17 4.97 -5.61
C HIS A 178 -1.84 4.83 -4.85
N TYR A 179 -1.75 3.83 -3.97
CA TYR A 179 -0.52 3.48 -3.27
C TYR A 179 -0.10 2.07 -3.61
N MET A 180 1.20 1.89 -3.84
CA MET A 180 1.83 0.60 -4.09
C MET A 180 3.18 0.53 -3.38
N ILE A 181 3.43 -0.55 -2.63
CA ILE A 181 4.74 -0.84 -2.04
C ILE A 181 5.11 -2.29 -2.31
N ALA A 182 6.16 -2.51 -3.11
CA ALA A 182 6.68 -3.84 -3.38
C ALA A 182 7.65 -4.32 -2.28
N PHE A 183 7.67 -5.61 -2.00
CA PHE A 183 8.60 -6.25 -1.05
C PHE A 183 8.86 -7.73 -1.37
N GLN A 184 10.00 -8.25 -0.92
CA GLN A 184 10.31 -9.67 -1.06
C GLN A 184 9.50 -10.47 -0.04
N CYS A 185 8.90 -11.57 -0.47
CA CYS A 185 8.07 -12.41 0.38
C CYS A 185 8.30 -13.90 0.11
N ASN A 186 7.89 -14.75 1.05
CA ASN A 186 7.90 -16.20 0.90
C ASN A 186 6.71 -16.81 1.65
N ILE A 187 6.15 -17.90 1.13
CA ILE A 187 5.09 -18.65 1.83
C ILE A 187 5.74 -19.69 2.74
N THR A 188 5.47 -19.61 4.05
CA THR A 188 5.89 -20.62 5.03
C THR A 188 4.75 -21.58 5.33
N GLY A 189 5.06 -22.82 5.72
CA GLY A 189 4.04 -23.85 5.95
C GLY A 189 3.21 -24.22 4.70
N ALA A 190 3.71 -23.89 3.50
CA ALA A 190 3.00 -24.11 2.25
C ALA A 190 2.74 -25.61 1.99
N THR A 191 1.48 -26.01 1.97
CA THR A 191 1.04 -27.37 1.57
C THR A 191 0.29 -27.38 0.25
N GLY A 192 0.06 -26.21 -0.36
CA GLY A 192 -0.62 -26.06 -1.64
C GLY A 192 0.18 -26.66 -2.79
N THR A 193 -0.50 -27.40 -3.67
CA THR A 193 0.10 -27.94 -4.91
C THR A 193 -0.40 -27.26 -6.17
N GLN A 194 -1.54 -26.56 -6.09
CA GLN A 194 -2.11 -25.84 -7.21
C GLN A 194 -1.45 -24.48 -7.36
N PRO A 195 -1.00 -24.09 -8.57
CA PRO A 195 -0.46 -22.77 -8.80
C PRO A 195 -1.56 -21.71 -8.57
N VAL A 196 -1.15 -20.53 -8.12
CA VAL A 196 -2.04 -19.35 -8.17
C VAL A 196 -2.33 -19.05 -9.63
N ALA A 197 -3.61 -18.95 -9.98
CA ALA A 197 -4.04 -18.69 -11.34
C ALA A 197 -3.71 -17.25 -11.74
N LYS A 198 -3.57 -17.02 -13.06
CA LYS A 198 -3.40 -15.66 -13.58
C LYS A 198 -4.68 -14.85 -13.33
N GLY A 199 -4.53 -13.70 -12.68
CA GLY A 199 -5.67 -12.87 -12.33
C GLY A 199 -6.27 -12.09 -13.49
N ASN A 200 -7.56 -11.80 -13.40
CA ASN A 200 -8.26 -10.79 -14.22
C ASN A 200 -8.55 -9.53 -13.38
N PRO A 201 -8.78 -8.35 -13.98
CA PRO A 201 -9.23 -7.19 -13.20
C PRO A 201 -10.53 -7.51 -12.44
N ALA A 202 -10.63 -7.07 -11.19
CA ALA A 202 -11.90 -7.12 -10.46
C ALA A 202 -12.94 -6.22 -11.17
N ARG A 203 -14.22 -6.48 -10.94
CA ARG A 203 -15.32 -5.72 -11.56
C ARG A 203 -16.24 -5.21 -10.48
N ARG A 204 -16.72 -3.98 -10.64
CA ARG A 204 -17.69 -3.36 -9.73
C ARG A 204 -19.00 -4.15 -9.76
N CYS A 205 -19.23 -4.95 -8.73
CA CYS A 205 -20.34 -5.91 -8.68
C CYS A 205 -21.09 -5.92 -7.34
N GLY A 206 -20.49 -5.40 -6.27
CA GLY A 206 -21.18 -5.23 -4.99
C GLY A 206 -22.23 -4.11 -5.04
N ALA A 207 -23.02 -4.02 -3.97
CA ALA A 207 -24.00 -2.95 -3.82
C ALA A 207 -23.29 -1.61 -3.60
N ASP A 208 -23.85 -0.55 -4.17
CA ASP A 208 -23.36 0.81 -4.03
C ASP A 208 -24.51 1.74 -3.63
N PRO A 209 -24.70 1.96 -2.32
CA PRO A 209 -25.73 2.84 -1.80
C PRO A 209 -25.57 4.31 -2.23
N LYS A 210 -24.34 4.78 -2.47
CA LYS A 210 -24.07 6.19 -2.81
C LYS A 210 -24.69 6.60 -4.15
N VAL A 211 -24.79 5.65 -5.08
CA VAL A 211 -25.43 5.84 -6.39
C VAL A 211 -26.70 5.02 -6.59
N ASN A 212 -27.26 4.49 -5.49
CA ASN A 212 -28.48 3.67 -5.48
C ASN A 212 -28.43 2.48 -6.47
N LYS A 213 -27.30 1.78 -6.53
CA LYS A 213 -27.10 0.61 -7.40
C LYS A 213 -27.09 -0.68 -6.56
N PRO A 214 -27.99 -1.64 -6.82
CA PRO A 214 -27.95 -2.93 -6.14
C PRO A 214 -26.73 -3.75 -6.57
N ALA A 215 -26.37 -4.76 -5.78
CA ALA A 215 -25.34 -5.72 -6.18
C ALA A 215 -25.77 -6.47 -7.45
N ASP A 216 -24.80 -6.75 -8.31
CA ASP A 216 -24.94 -7.57 -9.50
C ASP A 216 -23.86 -8.67 -9.48
N PRO A 217 -24.16 -9.81 -8.83
CA PRO A 217 -23.20 -10.93 -8.74
C PRO A 217 -22.78 -11.49 -10.10
N SER A 218 -23.61 -11.33 -11.14
CA SER A 218 -23.29 -11.78 -12.50
C SER A 218 -22.16 -10.95 -13.13
N ASN A 219 -21.93 -9.75 -12.59
CA ASN A 219 -20.87 -8.85 -13.03
C ASN A 219 -19.54 -9.08 -12.30
N CYS A 220 -19.50 -9.88 -11.23
CA CYS A 220 -18.28 -10.12 -10.46
C CYS A 220 -17.23 -10.89 -11.27
N THR A 221 -15.95 -10.52 -11.08
CA THR A 221 -14.83 -11.37 -11.48
C THR A 221 -14.65 -12.46 -10.44
N VAL A 222 -14.80 -13.71 -10.85
CA VAL A 222 -14.54 -14.89 -10.00
C VAL A 222 -13.08 -15.31 -10.15
N GLY A 223 -12.50 -15.91 -9.11
CA GLY A 223 -11.15 -16.46 -9.13
C GLY A 223 -10.06 -15.43 -8.86
N ALA A 224 -8.86 -15.73 -9.35
CA ALA A 224 -7.72 -14.86 -9.23
C ALA A 224 -7.99 -13.48 -9.84
N ARG A 225 -7.61 -12.44 -9.09
CA ARG A 225 -7.81 -11.05 -9.50
C ARG A 225 -6.52 -10.25 -9.39
N THR A 226 -6.31 -9.36 -10.36
CA THR A 226 -5.17 -8.44 -10.37
C THR A 226 -5.41 -7.27 -9.40
N PRO A 227 -4.36 -6.62 -8.89
CA PRO A 227 -4.49 -5.36 -8.15
C PRO A 227 -5.15 -4.27 -9.00
N SER A 228 -5.68 -3.25 -8.32
CA SER A 228 -6.25 -2.07 -8.97
C SER A 228 -5.15 -1.08 -9.41
N TYR A 229 -4.75 -1.13 -10.68
CA TYR A 229 -3.88 -0.13 -11.30
C TYR A 229 -4.74 0.96 -11.92
N TRP A 230 -4.74 2.12 -11.28
CA TRP A 230 -5.71 3.18 -11.53
C TRP A 230 -5.07 4.58 -11.45
N PHE A 231 -5.60 5.53 -12.23
CA PHE A 231 -5.18 6.93 -12.31
C PHE A 231 -3.70 7.19 -12.62
N GLN A 232 -3.08 6.33 -13.42
CA GLN A 232 -1.74 6.54 -13.98
C GLN A 232 -1.82 6.98 -15.45
N TYR A 233 -0.70 7.43 -16.04
CA TYR A 233 -0.67 7.70 -17.49
C TYR A 233 -0.61 6.40 -18.31
N GLU A 234 -0.05 5.34 -17.74
CA GLU A 234 0.26 4.10 -18.48
C GLU A 234 -0.13 2.86 -17.67
N GLN A 235 -0.54 1.81 -18.38
CA GLN A 235 -0.78 0.46 -17.86
C GLN A 235 -1.85 0.36 -16.74
N ASN A 236 -2.86 1.22 -16.76
CA ASN A 236 -4.05 1.01 -15.95
C ASN A 236 -4.85 -0.22 -16.42
N ASN A 237 -5.43 -0.95 -15.48
CA ASN A 237 -6.46 -1.97 -15.73
C ASN A 237 -7.85 -1.54 -15.22
N PHE A 238 -7.93 -0.40 -14.53
CA PHE A 238 -9.16 0.26 -14.07
C PHE A 238 -9.27 1.66 -14.68
N PHE A 239 -10.49 2.08 -15.01
CA PHE A 239 -10.78 3.30 -15.78
C PHE A 239 -11.97 4.09 -15.22
N GLU A 240 -12.31 3.84 -13.96
CA GLU A 240 -13.36 4.53 -13.24
C GLU A 240 -13.07 6.02 -13.10
N ASP A 241 -14.13 6.80 -12.94
CA ASP A 241 -14.01 8.20 -12.57
C ASP A 241 -13.38 8.36 -11.18
N ALA A 242 -12.76 9.52 -10.94
CA ALA A 242 -12.13 9.87 -9.68
C ALA A 242 -13.08 9.73 -8.48
N MET A 243 -14.38 9.97 -8.66
CA MET A 243 -15.39 9.87 -7.60
C MET A 243 -15.94 8.45 -7.42
N GLN A 244 -15.42 7.46 -8.15
CA GLN A 244 -15.83 6.06 -8.06
C GLN A 244 -14.61 5.12 -8.00
N PRO A 245 -13.67 5.33 -7.05
CA PRO A 245 -12.41 4.61 -7.03
C PRO A 245 -12.59 3.08 -6.93
N PRO A 246 -11.69 2.29 -7.56
CA PRO A 246 -11.71 0.83 -7.52
C PRO A 246 -11.11 0.25 -6.23
N ILE A 247 -11.83 0.47 -5.13
CA ILE A 247 -11.44 0.12 -3.75
C ILE A 247 -11.49 -1.39 -3.46
N TYR A 248 -10.77 -1.82 -2.42
CA TYR A 248 -10.63 -3.23 -2.02
C TYR A 248 -11.72 -3.67 -1.03
N THR A 249 -12.98 -3.59 -1.46
CA THR A 249 -14.16 -3.99 -0.66
C THR A 249 -15.10 -4.89 -1.47
N ASP A 250 -16.19 -5.35 -0.84
CA ASP A 250 -17.26 -6.11 -1.48
C ASP A 250 -17.82 -5.42 -2.73
N LEU A 251 -17.70 -4.09 -2.84
CA LEU A 251 -18.06 -3.31 -4.03
C LEU A 251 -17.42 -3.84 -5.32
N TYR A 252 -16.19 -4.37 -5.23
CA TYR A 252 -15.46 -5.01 -6.33
C TYR A 252 -15.36 -6.53 -6.16
N GLY A 253 -16.19 -7.10 -5.28
CA GLY A 253 -16.24 -8.52 -4.98
C GLY A 253 -15.10 -9.01 -4.07
N TRP A 254 -14.31 -8.10 -3.47
CA TRP A 254 -13.23 -8.48 -2.56
C TRP A 254 -13.79 -8.86 -1.20
N THR A 255 -13.76 -10.14 -0.85
CA THR A 255 -14.11 -10.58 0.51
C THR A 255 -13.03 -10.15 1.48
N ASP A 256 -13.41 -9.77 2.69
CA ASP A 256 -12.44 -9.48 3.75
C ASP A 256 -11.62 -10.75 4.11
N GLY A 257 -10.32 -10.59 4.35
CA GLY A 257 -9.39 -11.67 4.64
C GLY A 257 -8.80 -12.38 3.40
N ALA A 258 -8.59 -13.69 3.52
CA ALA A 258 -7.89 -14.51 2.55
C ALA A 258 -8.74 -14.75 1.28
N GLN A 259 -8.13 -14.60 0.11
CA GLN A 259 -8.80 -14.87 -1.17
C GLN A 259 -8.64 -16.35 -1.53
N LEU A 260 -9.69 -17.14 -1.35
CA LEU A 260 -9.61 -18.61 -1.38
C LEU A 260 -9.81 -19.22 -2.78
N ASP A 261 -10.34 -18.46 -3.73
CA ASP A 261 -10.69 -18.93 -5.08
C ASP A 261 -9.59 -18.69 -6.13
N ILE A 262 -8.44 -18.17 -5.72
CA ILE A 262 -7.33 -17.75 -6.59
C ILE A 262 -6.57 -18.90 -7.26
N PHE A 263 -6.85 -20.16 -6.91
CA PHE A 263 -6.16 -21.35 -7.46
C PHE A 263 -6.87 -21.94 -8.68
N ARG A 264 -8.03 -21.42 -9.05
CA ARG A 264 -8.83 -21.91 -10.19
C ARG A 264 -8.56 -21.05 -11.42
N SER A 265 -8.11 -21.67 -12.50
CA SER A 265 -8.06 -21.02 -13.81
C SER A 265 -9.49 -20.87 -14.34
N VAL A 266 -10.02 -19.65 -14.32
CA VAL A 266 -11.30 -19.32 -14.97
C VAL A 266 -11.05 -18.54 -16.27
N PRO A 267 -11.56 -19.02 -17.42
CA PRO A 267 -11.44 -18.29 -18.68
C PRO A 267 -12.15 -16.92 -18.60
N PHE A 268 -11.50 -15.89 -19.13
CA PHE A 268 -12.07 -14.53 -19.20
C PHE A 268 -13.46 -14.55 -19.88
N GLY A 269 -14.47 -13.95 -19.22
CA GLY A 269 -15.83 -13.83 -19.76
C GLY A 269 -16.78 -15.00 -19.48
N THR A 270 -16.40 -15.99 -18.68
CA THR A 270 -17.34 -17.02 -18.21
C THR A 270 -18.13 -16.52 -17.00
N THR A 271 -19.46 -16.49 -17.13
CA THR A 271 -20.37 -16.26 -16.00
C THR A 271 -20.32 -17.47 -15.06
N PRO A 272 -20.40 -17.26 -13.74
CA PRO A 272 -20.42 -18.36 -12.79
C PRO A 272 -21.70 -19.17 -12.97
N ASN A 273 -21.60 -20.36 -13.56
CA ASN A 273 -22.65 -21.35 -13.42
C ASN A 273 -22.47 -22.02 -12.05
N THR A 274 -23.36 -21.62 -11.13
CA THR A 274 -23.73 -22.23 -9.85
C THR A 274 -23.03 -23.53 -9.46
N THR A 275 -22.16 -23.46 -8.44
CA THR A 275 -22.14 -24.28 -7.21
C THR A 275 -20.79 -24.06 -6.51
N ILE A 276 -20.75 -23.18 -5.52
CA ILE A 276 -19.70 -23.21 -4.50
C ILE A 276 -20.07 -24.39 -3.59
N PRO A 277 -19.22 -25.41 -3.39
CA PRO A 277 -19.45 -26.38 -2.34
C PRO A 277 -19.30 -25.65 -1.02
N ASP A 278 -20.42 -25.61 -0.30
CA ASP A 278 -20.55 -25.08 1.05
C ASP A 278 -19.48 -25.71 1.96
N ALA A 279 -18.90 -24.88 2.82
CA ALA A 279 -17.92 -25.32 3.80
C ALA A 279 -18.64 -26.18 4.84
N THR A 280 -18.64 -27.50 4.65
CA THR A 280 -19.16 -28.45 5.64
C THR A 280 -18.38 -28.29 6.95
N THR A 281 -19.10 -27.78 7.95
CA THR A 281 -18.79 -27.83 9.38
C THR A 281 -18.50 -29.29 9.80
N PRO A 282 -17.45 -29.56 10.60
CA PRO A 282 -17.26 -30.88 11.18
C PRO A 282 -18.31 -31.09 12.27
N ASN A 283 -19.18 -32.05 12.02
CA ASN A 283 -20.17 -32.55 12.96
C ASN A 283 -19.47 -33.06 14.24
N ALA A 284 -19.80 -32.51 15.40
CA ALA A 284 -19.32 -32.96 16.69
C ALA A 284 -19.99 -34.29 17.05
N THR A 285 -19.26 -35.39 16.87
CA THR A 285 -19.68 -36.71 17.33
C THR A 285 -19.48 -36.81 18.84
N THR A 286 -20.58 -36.78 19.59
CA THR A 286 -20.69 -37.20 20.99
C THR A 286 -20.19 -38.63 21.19
N PRO A 287 -19.34 -38.91 22.19
CA PRO A 287 -19.23 -40.22 22.78
C PRO A 287 -19.93 -40.25 24.15
N SER A 288 -20.74 -41.30 24.31
CA SER A 288 -21.43 -41.69 25.53
C SER A 288 -20.52 -41.84 26.75
N SER A 289 -21.10 -41.49 27.89
CA SER A 289 -20.65 -41.74 29.25
C SER A 289 -20.27 -43.20 29.51
N THR A 290 -19.07 -43.42 30.04
CA THR A 290 -18.77 -44.61 30.83
C THR A 290 -18.07 -44.19 32.12
N THR A 291 -18.76 -44.36 33.23
CA THR A 291 -18.30 -44.23 34.62
C THR A 291 -17.26 -45.30 34.97
N VAL A 292 -16.11 -44.89 35.51
CA VAL A 292 -15.36 -45.69 36.50
C VAL A 292 -14.50 -44.79 37.40
N SER A 293 -14.27 -45.32 38.60
CA SER A 293 -14.07 -44.64 39.88
C SER A 293 -12.62 -44.29 40.23
N SER A 294 -12.46 -43.17 40.94
CA SER A 294 -11.56 -42.84 42.07
C SER A 294 -10.08 -43.25 42.07
N LEU A 295 -9.17 -42.28 42.32
CA LEU A 295 -8.23 -42.29 43.47
C LEU A 295 -7.40 -40.98 43.58
N ALA A 296 -7.55 -40.32 44.74
CA ALA A 296 -6.57 -39.61 45.59
C ALA A 296 -5.68 -38.42 45.10
N GLN A 297 -5.83 -37.30 45.82
CA GLN A 297 -4.92 -36.17 46.13
C GLN A 297 -3.53 -36.63 46.68
N PRO A 298 -2.47 -35.78 46.81
CA PRO A 298 -2.44 -34.46 47.50
C PRO A 298 -1.66 -33.32 46.75
N SER A 299 -2.16 -32.08 46.70
CA SER A 299 -1.80 -30.90 47.53
C SER A 299 -0.32 -30.69 47.93
N SER A 300 0.27 -29.57 47.49
CA SER A 300 1.34 -28.86 48.23
C SER A 300 1.32 -27.35 47.94
N THR A 301 1.75 -26.61 48.97
CA THR A 301 1.40 -25.25 49.36
C THR A 301 2.43 -24.19 48.89
N ALA A 302 2.01 -22.93 48.98
CA ALA A 302 2.70 -21.68 48.66
C ALA A 302 4.00 -21.36 49.44
N THR A 303 4.80 -20.43 48.90
CA THR A 303 5.67 -19.46 49.61
C THR A 303 6.15 -18.41 48.57
N SER A 304 5.75 -17.13 48.56
CA SER A 304 6.09 -15.98 49.42
C SER A 304 7.59 -15.70 49.59
N THR A 305 8.11 -14.66 48.91
CA THR A 305 9.11 -13.73 49.47
C THR A 305 9.15 -12.42 48.67
N ALA A 306 8.88 -11.30 49.37
CA ALA A 306 9.26 -9.95 48.96
C ALA A 306 10.77 -9.71 49.20
N PRO A 307 11.35 -8.63 48.65
CA PRO A 307 11.79 -7.60 49.59
C PRO A 307 11.56 -6.14 49.14
N THR A 308 11.47 -5.35 50.19
CA THR A 308 11.33 -3.90 50.35
C THR A 308 12.63 -3.14 50.03
N SER A 309 12.53 -1.94 49.42
CA SER A 309 13.19 -0.71 49.92
C SER A 309 12.97 0.50 48.99
N SER A 310 12.38 1.57 49.55
CA SER A 310 12.46 2.96 49.06
C SER A 310 13.76 3.63 49.57
N PRO A 311 14.21 4.77 48.98
CA PRO A 311 13.78 6.11 49.42
C PRO A 311 13.55 7.10 48.25
N SER A 312 12.48 7.89 48.24
CA SER A 312 12.28 9.25 48.78
C SER A 312 13.05 10.42 48.12
N THR A 313 12.25 11.38 47.60
CA THR A 313 12.46 12.85 47.42
C THR A 313 13.52 13.30 46.41
N THR A 314 13.24 14.12 45.39
CA THR A 314 12.73 15.52 45.48
C THR A 314 12.26 16.03 44.10
N PRO A 315 11.20 16.87 43.99
CA PRO A 315 10.75 17.46 42.72
C PRO A 315 11.37 18.86 42.48
N LEU A 316 11.74 19.15 41.23
CA LEU A 316 12.16 20.47 40.74
C LEU A 316 11.50 20.74 39.37
N PRO A 317 11.36 22.01 38.94
CA PRO A 317 10.05 22.55 38.64
C PRO A 317 9.76 22.72 37.16
N LEU A 318 8.47 22.78 36.90
CA LEU A 318 7.80 23.21 35.67
C LEU A 318 8.36 24.55 35.18
N ARG A 319 8.92 24.58 33.97
CA ARG A 319 9.30 25.82 33.28
C ARG A 319 8.37 26.02 32.08
N ALA A 320 7.51 27.02 32.21
CA ALA A 320 6.61 27.53 31.18
C ALA A 320 7.40 28.19 30.01
N PRO A 321 6.78 28.38 28.84
CA PRO A 321 7.48 28.59 27.58
C PRO A 321 8.04 30.01 27.44
N ALA A 322 9.27 30.10 26.94
CA ALA A 322 9.85 31.39 26.57
C ALA A 322 9.25 31.84 25.23
N ALA A 323 8.77 33.08 25.24
CA ALA A 323 8.15 33.77 24.15
C ALA A 323 9.05 33.91 22.92
N ILE A 324 8.37 33.80 21.78
CA ILE A 324 8.68 34.30 20.46
C ILE A 324 9.50 35.61 20.52
N CYS A 325 10.73 35.57 20.00
CA CYS A 325 11.46 36.77 19.63
C CYS A 325 11.45 36.88 18.11
N LEU A 326 10.46 37.61 17.58
CA LEU A 326 10.43 38.10 16.21
C LEU A 326 11.66 39.01 15.99
N ARG A 327 12.57 38.59 15.12
CA ARG A 327 13.55 39.52 14.52
C ARG A 327 12.99 40.06 13.20
N PRO A 328 13.08 41.38 12.98
CA PRO A 328 12.51 42.02 11.80
C PRO A 328 13.26 41.64 10.52
N LEU A 329 12.47 41.41 9.47
CA LEU A 329 12.90 41.34 8.07
C LEU A 329 13.55 42.68 7.66
N SER A 330 14.83 42.62 7.29
CA SER A 330 15.48 43.70 6.52
C SER A 330 15.30 43.43 5.03
N PRO A 331 14.79 44.40 4.24
CA PRO A 331 14.67 44.26 2.80
C PRO A 331 15.92 44.81 2.12
N SER A 332 16.65 44.00 1.33
CA SER A 332 17.44 44.58 0.23
C SER A 332 17.88 43.54 -0.80
N ARG A 333 17.81 43.98 -2.07
CA ARG A 333 18.56 43.54 -3.25
C ARG A 333 18.02 42.34 -4.05
N THR A 334 16.97 42.66 -4.80
CA THR A 334 16.91 42.37 -6.23
C THR A 334 18.17 42.92 -6.93
N SER A 335 19.03 42.07 -7.47
CA SER A 335 19.84 42.40 -8.65
C SER A 335 20.57 41.16 -9.19
N ASN A 336 20.35 40.90 -10.48
CA ASN A 336 21.30 40.31 -11.42
C ASN A 336 21.80 38.88 -11.15
N MET A 337 21.04 37.91 -11.65
CA MET A 337 21.61 36.63 -12.08
C MET A 337 20.96 36.20 -13.40
N MET A 338 21.09 37.07 -14.41
CA MET A 338 20.77 36.75 -15.80
C MET A 338 21.88 37.33 -16.70
N GLN A 339 23.13 36.92 -16.44
CA GLN A 339 24.27 37.32 -17.27
C GLN A 339 25.45 36.34 -17.17
N VAL A 340 25.17 35.04 -17.26
CA VAL A 340 26.20 34.02 -17.58
C VAL A 340 25.55 32.92 -18.41
N LEU A 341 25.15 33.23 -19.65
CA LEU A 341 24.74 32.23 -20.66
C LEU A 341 24.60 32.85 -22.07
N ALA A 342 25.55 33.71 -22.46
CA ALA A 342 25.56 34.33 -23.79
C ALA A 342 26.96 34.56 -24.37
N ASP A 343 27.93 33.68 -24.07
CA ASP A 343 29.26 33.68 -24.70
C ASP A 343 29.71 32.30 -25.21
N ALA A 344 28.74 31.46 -25.59
CA ALA A 344 29.01 30.22 -26.32
C ALA A 344 27.90 30.01 -27.34
N ILE A 345 28.07 30.59 -28.52
CA ILE A 345 27.69 30.10 -29.87
C ILE A 345 27.85 31.31 -30.80
N GLY A 346 29.03 31.39 -31.43
CA GLY A 346 29.25 32.30 -32.54
C GLY A 346 28.45 31.83 -33.75
N LEU A 347 27.44 32.60 -34.14
CA LEU A 347 26.80 32.47 -35.45
C LEU A 347 26.56 33.87 -36.02
N GLY A 348 27.23 34.11 -37.15
CA GLY A 348 27.34 35.39 -37.82
C GLY A 348 26.04 35.93 -38.40
N SER A 349 26.02 37.25 -38.46
CA SER A 349 25.04 38.12 -39.11
C SER A 349 24.79 37.73 -40.58
N LEU A 350 23.61 37.18 -40.85
CA LEU A 350 23.05 37.08 -42.20
C LEU A 350 22.03 38.21 -42.43
N ARG A 351 22.50 39.25 -43.13
CA ARG A 351 21.67 40.34 -43.69
C ARG A 351 20.58 39.78 -44.61
N ARG A 352 19.32 39.84 -44.19
CA ARG A 352 18.15 39.64 -45.08
C ARG A 352 17.89 40.90 -45.91
N ARG A 353 18.10 40.80 -47.23
CA ARG A 353 17.62 41.78 -48.23
C ARG A 353 16.10 41.63 -48.41
N ARG A 354 15.37 42.75 -48.34
CA ARG A 354 13.94 42.87 -48.71
C ARG A 354 13.80 42.90 -50.24
N PRO A 355 12.80 42.22 -50.86
CA PRO A 355 12.44 42.46 -52.25
C PRO A 355 11.44 43.63 -52.37
N GLN A 356 11.68 44.51 -53.33
CA GLN A 356 10.77 45.58 -53.75
C GLN A 356 9.53 45.02 -54.46
N ARG A 357 8.36 45.54 -54.12
CA ARG A 357 7.06 45.28 -54.74
C ARG A 357 6.89 46.24 -55.93
N ARG A 358 6.93 45.74 -57.17
CA ARG A 358 6.59 46.51 -58.38
C ARG A 358 5.09 46.34 -58.66
N LEU A 359 4.33 47.42 -58.51
CA LEU A 359 3.00 47.60 -59.08
C LEU A 359 3.17 48.39 -60.38
N ARG A 360 2.71 47.84 -61.51
CA ARG A 360 2.22 48.62 -62.65
C ARG A 360 0.93 48.00 -63.14
N LYS A 361 -0.01 48.88 -63.43
CA LYS A 361 -1.39 48.67 -63.86
C LYS A 361 -1.54 49.43 -65.18
N VAL A 362 -2.50 49.00 -66.00
CA VAL A 362 -3.02 49.68 -67.21
C VAL A 362 -2.06 49.52 -68.40
N GLU A 363 -2.45 48.94 -69.54
CA GLU A 363 -3.70 49.05 -70.31
C GLU A 363 -3.99 47.75 -71.08
#